data_AF-E9HU15-F1
#
_entry.id   AF-E9HU15-F1
#
_cell.length_a   1.000
_cell.length_b   1.000
_cell.length_c   1.000
_cell.angle_alpha   90.00
_cell.angle_beta   90.00
_cell.angle_gamma   90.00
#
_symmetry.space_group_name_H-M   'P 1'
#
loop_
_entity.id
_entity.type
_entity.pdbx_description
1 polymer ?
#
loop_
_entity_poly.entity_id
_entity_poly.type
_entity_poly.pdbx_seq_one_letter_code
_entity_poly.pdbx_strand_id
1 'polypeptide(L)'
;MQQKGLGTAFFTVSFADNHSYDLHRLMPNGSAEPKLRYQSTNANLHLADWYFSEKLRLFMKHFFGGCLDLEWMWYRFEWQSRTAIHAHGVVKLKNDPGIADLVIKVYAGRLMAQKLADPQYTANLSEQDVLEKRDLVGAGILVAGNFQIEVIFCKPAVVT
;
A
#
# COMPACT_ATOMS: atom_id res chain seq x y z
N MET A 1 12.14 -13.86 15.45
CA MET A 1 11.05 -13.03 14.89
C MET A 1 9.99 -13.96 14.34
N GLN A 2 8.71 -13.73 14.65
CA GLN A 2 7.60 -14.55 14.17
C GLN A 2 6.95 -13.89 12.96
N GLN A 3 6.78 -14.62 11.86
CA GLN A 3 6.09 -14.13 10.66
C GLN A 3 4.59 -13.93 10.97
N LYS A 4 4.03 -12.77 10.59
CA LYS A 4 2.66 -12.34 10.95
C LYS A 4 1.57 -12.72 9.93
N GLY A 5 1.91 -13.51 8.91
CA GLY A 5 0.98 -13.90 7.84
C GLY A 5 0.74 -12.82 6.78
N LEU A 6 -0.25 -13.01 5.92
CA LEU A 6 -0.65 -12.07 4.86
C LEU A 6 -1.48 -10.92 5.44
N GLY A 7 -1.26 -9.71 4.94
CA GLY A 7 -2.11 -8.56 5.25
C GLY A 7 -3.40 -8.56 4.42
N THR A 8 -4.38 -7.82 4.90
CA THR A 8 -5.66 -7.56 4.23
C THR A 8 -5.50 -6.53 3.11
N ALA A 9 -4.72 -5.48 3.33
CA ALA A 9 -4.54 -4.41 2.36
C ALA A 9 -3.12 -3.85 2.36
N PHE A 10 -2.68 -3.42 1.18
CA PHE A 10 -1.49 -2.60 0.99
C PHE A 10 -1.91 -1.13 0.89
N PHE A 11 -1.08 -0.22 1.39
CA PHE A 11 -1.31 1.20 1.27
C PHE A 11 -0.01 1.96 0.96
N THR A 12 -0.19 3.10 0.30
CA THR A 12 0.83 4.13 0.15
C THR A 12 0.25 5.43 0.65
N VAL A 13 0.97 6.14 1.53
CA VAL A 13 0.62 7.49 1.96
C VAL A 13 1.72 8.43 1.52
N SER A 14 1.34 9.46 0.75
CA SER A 14 2.19 10.57 0.36
C SER A 14 1.69 11.86 0.99
N PHE A 15 2.54 12.88 0.99
CA PHE A 15 2.21 14.16 1.59
C PHE A 15 2.55 15.31 0.65
N ALA A 16 1.54 16.14 0.40
CA ALA A 16 1.68 17.36 -0.39
C ALA A 16 2.27 18.48 0.48
N ASP A 17 3.52 18.30 0.89
CA ASP A 17 4.28 19.18 1.78
C ASP A 17 4.30 20.65 1.30
N ASN A 18 4.58 20.90 0.01
CA ASN A 18 4.59 22.25 -0.59
C ASN A 18 3.22 22.94 -0.57
N HIS A 19 2.14 22.19 -0.38
CA HIS A 19 0.77 22.69 -0.30
C HIS A 19 0.26 22.78 1.13
N SER A 20 1.04 22.34 2.12
CA SER A 20 0.65 22.32 3.53
C SER A 20 0.93 23.67 4.20
N TYR A 21 -0.08 24.54 4.28
CA TYR A 21 0.02 25.82 4.99
C TYR A 21 0.49 25.65 6.45
N ASP A 22 -0.01 24.64 7.15
CA ASP A 22 0.38 24.37 8.54
C ASP A 22 1.87 24.01 8.66
N LEU A 23 2.41 23.28 7.67
CA LEU A 23 3.83 22.93 7.66
C LEU A 23 4.67 24.19 7.48
N HIS A 24 4.33 25.01 6.48
CA HIS A 24 5.06 26.23 6.19
C HIS A 24 4.91 27.29 7.28
N ARG A 25 3.82 27.29 8.06
CA ARG A 25 3.71 28.13 9.26
C ARG A 25 4.73 27.76 10.34
N LEU A 26 5.11 26.48 10.42
CA LEU A 26 5.99 25.94 11.46
C LEU A 26 7.47 25.88 11.02
N MET A 27 7.75 26.04 9.72
CA MET A 27 9.10 25.98 9.17
C MET A 27 9.88 27.28 9.37
N PRO A 28 11.19 27.21 9.65
CA PRO A 28 12.09 28.37 9.52
C PRO A 28 12.06 28.89 8.08
N ASN A 29 11.82 30.20 7.91
CA ASN A 29 11.66 30.85 6.60
C ASN A 29 10.48 30.34 5.77
N GLY A 30 9.46 29.78 6.42
CA GLY A 30 8.24 29.41 5.75
C GLY A 30 7.55 30.61 5.08
N SER A 31 6.95 30.38 3.91
CA SER A 31 6.33 31.42 3.11
C SER A 31 4.94 31.00 2.64
N ALA A 32 4.04 31.98 2.48
CA ALA A 32 2.77 31.76 1.80
C ALA A 32 2.93 31.66 0.27
N GLU A 33 4.03 32.18 -0.28
CA GLU A 33 4.29 32.18 -1.72
C GLU A 33 4.69 30.76 -2.20
N PRO A 34 3.97 30.15 -3.17
CA PRO A 34 4.23 28.78 -3.62
C PRO A 34 5.67 28.51 -4.07
N LYS A 35 6.32 29.47 -4.73
CA LYS A 35 7.71 29.32 -5.21
C LYS A 35 8.72 29.23 -4.07
N LEU A 36 8.48 30.00 -3.01
CA LEU A 36 9.35 30.03 -1.83
C LEU A 36 9.12 28.82 -0.92
N ARG A 37 7.90 28.24 -0.93
CA ARG A 37 7.56 27.02 -0.20
C ARG A 37 8.44 25.83 -0.58
N TYR A 38 8.63 25.58 -1.87
CA TYR A 38 9.50 24.51 -2.35
C TYR A 38 10.94 24.65 -1.85
N GLN A 39 11.49 25.86 -1.90
CA GLN A 39 12.85 26.14 -1.42
C GLN A 39 12.96 25.97 0.10
N SER A 40 11.98 26.48 0.84
CA SER A 40 11.89 26.32 2.30
C SER A 40 11.78 24.85 2.72
N THR A 41 11.00 24.03 2.03
CA THR A 41 10.91 22.59 2.29
C THR A 41 12.24 21.90 2.05
N ASN A 42 12.87 22.14 0.89
CA ASN A 42 14.14 21.50 0.54
C ASN A 42 15.29 21.91 1.48
N ALA A 43 15.29 23.15 1.96
CA ALA A 43 16.25 23.59 2.97
C ALA A 43 16.00 22.92 4.35
N ASN A 44 14.78 22.45 4.61
CA ASN A 44 14.35 21.91 5.89
C ASN A 44 13.68 20.52 5.77
N LEU A 45 14.23 19.63 4.94
CA LEU A 45 13.62 18.31 4.67
C LEU A 45 13.35 17.50 5.94
N HIS A 46 14.25 17.56 6.91
CA HIS A 46 14.09 16.90 8.21
C HIS A 46 12.82 17.33 8.96
N LEU A 47 12.39 18.59 8.82
CA LEU A 47 11.14 19.07 9.43
C LEU A 47 9.92 18.57 8.65
N ALA A 48 10.00 18.54 7.32
CA ALA A 48 8.93 18.00 6.48
C ALA A 48 8.73 16.51 6.77
N ASP A 49 9.81 15.75 6.87
CA ASP A 49 9.83 14.32 7.19
C ASP A 49 9.30 14.04 8.59
N TRP A 50 9.73 14.82 9.59
CA TRP A 50 9.24 14.70 10.96
C TRP A 50 7.73 15.00 11.04
N TYR A 51 7.30 16.09 10.41
CA TYR A 51 5.90 16.50 10.40
C TYR A 51 5.00 15.49 9.70
N PHE A 52 5.46 14.94 8.56
CA PHE A 52 4.78 13.84 7.89
C PHE A 52 4.69 12.60 8.77
N SER A 53 5.79 12.20 9.40
CA SER A 53 5.84 11.03 10.28
C SER A 53 4.83 11.14 11.43
N GLU A 54 4.69 12.34 12.00
CA GLU A 54 3.73 12.60 13.07
C GLU A 54 2.28 12.57 12.58
N LYS A 55 1.99 13.19 11.42
CA LYS A 55 0.66 13.08 10.80
C LYS A 55 0.31 11.64 10.45
N LEU A 56 1.26 10.89 9.91
CA LEU A 56 1.08 9.48 9.58
C LEU A 56 0.79 8.67 10.83
N ARG A 57 1.54 8.87 11.92
CA ARG A 57 1.32 8.20 13.21
C ARG A 57 -0.10 8.42 13.73
N LEU A 58 -0.59 9.66 13.69
CA LEU A 58 -1.95 10.00 14.09
C LEU A 58 -3.00 9.36 13.16
N PHE A 59 -2.79 9.45 11.85
CA PHE A 59 -3.65 8.81 10.87
C PHE A 59 -3.76 7.30 11.11
N MET A 60 -2.64 6.60 11.27
CA MET A 60 -2.63 5.16 11.54
C MET A 60 -3.37 4.80 12.82
N LYS A 61 -3.14 5.56 13.90
CA LYS A 61 -3.78 5.33 15.20
C LYS A 61 -5.30 5.48 15.10
N HIS A 62 -5.79 6.54 14.46
CA HIS A 62 -7.20 6.88 14.48
C HIS A 62 -7.98 6.21 13.36
N PHE A 63 -7.43 6.12 12.15
CA PHE A 63 -8.12 5.53 11.01
C PHE A 63 -8.05 4.00 11.06
N PHE A 64 -6.87 3.41 10.93
CA PHE A 64 -6.76 1.94 10.96
C PHE A 64 -7.08 1.40 12.36
N GLY A 65 -6.44 1.95 13.39
CA GLY A 65 -6.64 1.49 14.77
C GLY A 65 -8.01 1.81 15.36
N GLY A 66 -8.62 2.92 14.97
CA GLY A 66 -9.89 3.39 15.54
C GLY A 66 -11.14 3.06 14.71
N CYS A 67 -11.03 2.94 13.38
CA CYS A 67 -12.19 2.73 12.51
C CYS A 67 -12.24 1.36 11.84
N LEU A 68 -11.10 0.72 11.60
CA LEU A 68 -11.01 -0.50 10.75
C LEU A 68 -10.65 -1.78 11.52
N ASP A 69 -10.71 -1.75 12.85
CA ASP A 69 -10.37 -2.90 13.74
C ASP A 69 -9.03 -3.57 13.36
N LEU A 70 -7.96 -2.76 13.42
CA LEU A 70 -6.61 -3.20 13.11
C LEU A 70 -6.16 -4.36 14.01
N GLU A 71 -5.65 -5.42 13.40
CA GLU A 71 -4.97 -6.52 14.09
C GLU A 71 -3.48 -6.23 14.23
N TRP A 72 -2.82 -6.00 13.10
CA TRP A 72 -1.42 -5.60 13.05
C TRP A 72 -1.16 -4.76 11.80
N MET A 73 -0.14 -3.93 11.88
CA MET A 73 0.33 -3.13 10.76
C MET A 73 1.84 -3.14 10.73
N TRP A 74 2.39 -3.10 9.53
CA TRP A 74 3.80 -2.83 9.30
C TRP A 74 3.91 -1.81 8.17
N TYR A 75 4.79 -0.82 8.34
CA TYR A 75 5.08 0.14 7.29
C TYR A 75 6.53 0.58 7.35
N ARG A 76 7.01 1.12 6.24
CA ARG A 76 8.33 1.71 6.09
C ARG A 76 8.22 3.07 5.44
N PHE A 77 9.19 3.92 5.73
CA PHE A 77 9.40 5.16 5.00
C PHE A 77 10.32 4.94 3.81
N GLU A 78 10.09 5.68 2.75
CA GLU A 78 10.91 5.67 1.55
C GLU A 78 11.15 7.10 1.08
N TRP A 79 12.43 7.45 0.94
CA TRP A 79 12.86 8.75 0.47
C TRP A 79 12.77 8.79 -1.04
N GLN A 80 12.00 9.75 -1.52
CA GLN A 80 11.92 10.04 -2.95
C GLN A 80 12.95 11.12 -3.32
N SER A 81 13.31 11.22 -4.60
CA SER A 81 14.29 12.20 -5.09
C SER A 81 13.86 13.66 -4.92
N ARG A 82 12.62 13.90 -4.50
CA ARG A 82 12.03 15.23 -4.28
C ARG A 82 11.20 15.18 -3.01
N THR A 83 11.29 16.27 -2.24
CA THR A 83 10.35 16.59 -1.14
C THR A 83 10.27 15.57 0.00
N ALA A 84 9.29 15.71 0.88
CA ALA A 84 9.05 14.84 2.02
C ALA A 84 8.94 13.35 1.64
N ILE A 85 9.33 12.48 2.56
CA ILE A 85 9.18 11.02 2.46
C ILE A 85 7.73 10.58 2.20
N HIS A 86 7.57 9.41 1.58
CA HIS A 86 6.30 8.68 1.55
C HIS A 86 6.39 7.42 2.42
N ALA A 87 5.24 6.85 2.76
CA ALA A 87 5.17 5.60 3.52
C ALA A 87 4.44 4.52 2.72
N HIS A 88 5.01 3.33 2.71
CA HIS A 88 4.38 2.11 2.19
C HIS A 88 4.14 1.16 3.34
N GLY A 89 3.00 0.51 3.35
CA GLY A 89 2.71 -0.45 4.39
C GLY A 89 1.64 -1.46 4.05
N VAL A 90 1.48 -2.37 4.99
CA VAL A 90 0.52 -3.46 4.95
C VAL A 90 -0.22 -3.46 6.27
N VAL A 91 -1.54 -3.60 6.20
CA VAL A 91 -2.41 -3.79 7.35
C VAL A 91 -3.07 -5.16 7.30
N LYS A 92 -3.26 -5.77 8.47
CA LYS A 92 -4.21 -6.86 8.69
C LYS A 92 -5.35 -6.33 9.54
N LEU A 93 -6.57 -6.49 9.04
CA LEU A 93 -7.77 -6.15 9.77
C LEU A 93 -8.36 -7.42 10.36
N LYS A 94 -8.95 -7.35 11.55
CA LYS A 94 -9.63 -8.51 12.16
C LYS A 94 -10.91 -8.88 11.41
N ASN A 95 -11.55 -7.89 10.81
CA ASN A 95 -12.77 -8.03 10.01
C ASN A 95 -12.48 -8.23 8.52
N ASP A 96 -11.32 -8.79 8.17
CA ASP A 96 -10.97 -9.16 6.79
C ASP A 96 -12.06 -10.06 6.17
N PRO A 97 -12.74 -9.64 5.09
CA PRO A 97 -13.84 -10.40 4.51
C PRO A 97 -13.35 -11.59 3.65
N GLY A 98 -12.12 -12.06 3.86
CA GLY A 98 -11.48 -13.14 3.11
C GLY A 98 -10.60 -12.66 1.95
N ILE A 99 -10.21 -11.39 1.93
CA ILE A 99 -9.31 -10.85 0.89
C ILE A 99 -7.97 -11.58 0.90
N ALA A 100 -7.42 -11.85 2.09
CA ALA A 100 -6.17 -12.62 2.20
C ALA A 100 -6.28 -14.02 1.56
N ASP A 101 -7.39 -14.72 1.77
CA ASP A 101 -7.63 -16.06 1.19
C ASP A 101 -7.80 -16.00 -0.33
N LEU A 102 -8.48 -14.96 -0.82
CA LEU A 102 -8.61 -14.70 -2.25
C LEU A 102 -7.24 -14.46 -2.91
N VAL A 103 -6.36 -13.69 -2.27
CA VAL A 103 -4.98 -13.47 -2.75
C VAL A 103 -4.20 -14.80 -2.80
N ILE A 104 -4.35 -15.69 -1.81
CA ILE A 104 -3.72 -17.02 -1.84
C ILE A 104 -4.20 -17.82 -3.06
N LYS A 105 -5.52 -17.81 -3.36
CA LYS A 105 -6.08 -18.52 -4.52
C LYS A 105 -5.56 -17.96 -5.84
N VAL A 106 -5.50 -16.62 -5.98
CA VAL A 106 -4.92 -15.95 -7.15
C VAL A 106 -3.47 -16.37 -7.34
N TYR A 107 -2.67 -16.33 -6.26
CA TYR A 107 -1.27 -16.69 -6.30
C TYR A 107 -1.05 -18.16 -6.67
N ALA A 108 -1.81 -19.07 -6.07
CA ALA A 108 -1.77 -20.50 -6.39
C ALA A 108 -2.12 -20.76 -7.86
N GLY A 109 -3.20 -20.15 -8.36
CA GLY A 109 -3.57 -20.25 -9.77
C GLY A 109 -2.48 -19.71 -10.71
N ARG A 110 -1.86 -18.57 -10.37
CA ARG A 110 -0.74 -18.01 -11.14
C ARG A 110 0.47 -18.94 -11.19
N LEU A 111 0.88 -19.48 -10.04
CA LEU A 111 2.00 -20.43 -9.98
C LEU A 111 1.70 -21.71 -10.77
N MET A 112 0.47 -22.20 -10.69
CA MET A 112 0.03 -23.37 -11.43
C MET A 112 0.07 -23.11 -12.95
N ALA A 113 -0.36 -21.93 -13.39
CA ALA A 113 -0.29 -21.53 -14.80
C ALA A 113 1.16 -21.51 -15.31
N GLN A 114 2.09 -20.99 -14.50
CA GLN A 114 3.52 -21.01 -14.82
C GLN A 114 4.06 -22.44 -14.93
N LYS A 115 3.70 -23.33 -14.00
CA LYS A 115 4.11 -24.74 -14.04
C LYS A 115 3.55 -25.47 -15.24
N LEU A 116 2.28 -25.25 -15.61
CA LEU A 116 1.68 -25.87 -16.79
C LEU A 116 2.28 -25.37 -18.11
N ALA A 117 2.92 -24.19 -18.11
CA ALA A 117 3.66 -23.70 -19.27
C ALA A 117 5.04 -24.38 -19.44
N ASP A 118 5.52 -25.10 -18.42
CA ASP A 118 6.76 -25.87 -18.48
C ASP A 118 6.49 -27.28 -19.08
N PRO A 119 7.05 -27.59 -20.28
CA PRO A 119 6.88 -28.90 -20.91
C PRO A 119 7.45 -30.05 -20.07
N GLN A 120 8.51 -29.81 -19.29
CA GLN A 120 9.14 -30.84 -18.46
C GLN A 120 8.26 -31.22 -17.27
N TYR A 121 7.52 -30.25 -16.74
CA TYR A 121 6.54 -30.48 -15.67
C TYR A 121 5.31 -31.23 -16.19
N THR A 122 4.80 -30.85 -17.37
CA THR A 122 3.60 -31.46 -17.96
C THR A 122 3.82 -32.84 -18.56
N ALA A 123 5.05 -33.17 -18.98
CA ALA A 123 5.40 -34.49 -19.52
C ALA A 123 5.13 -35.67 -18.57
N ASN A 124 5.05 -35.42 -17.26
CA ASN A 124 4.83 -36.42 -16.23
C ASN A 124 3.39 -36.44 -15.68
N LEU A 125 2.46 -35.69 -16.28
CA LEU A 125 1.09 -35.58 -15.81
C LEU A 125 0.13 -36.32 -16.74
N SER A 126 -0.91 -36.94 -16.16
CA SER A 126 -2.03 -37.46 -16.94
C SER A 126 -2.88 -36.32 -17.51
N GLU A 127 -3.71 -36.59 -18.51
CA GLU A 127 -4.65 -35.58 -19.02
C GLU A 127 -5.62 -35.09 -17.94
N GLN A 128 -6.05 -35.99 -17.05
CA GLN A 128 -6.94 -35.66 -15.94
C GLN A 128 -6.24 -34.78 -14.89
N ASP A 129 -4.97 -35.04 -14.60
CA ASP A 129 -4.13 -34.20 -13.77
C ASP A 129 -4.01 -32.77 -14.31
N VAL A 130 -3.87 -32.64 -15.64
CA VAL A 130 -3.75 -31.34 -16.29
C VAL A 130 -5.07 -30.58 -16.22
N LEU A 131 -6.21 -31.27 -16.36
CA LEU A 131 -7.54 -30.66 -16.27
C LEU A 131 -7.82 -30.09 -14.87
N GLU A 132 -7.60 -30.86 -13.81
CA GLU A 132 -7.78 -30.40 -12.43
C GLU A 132 -6.89 -29.18 -12.11
N LYS A 133 -5.64 -29.20 -12.60
CA LYS A 133 -4.71 -28.09 -12.43
C LYS A 133 -5.13 -26.85 -13.22
N ARG A 134 -5.79 -27.02 -14.37
CA ARG A 134 -6.39 -25.90 -15.14
C ARG A 134 -7.59 -25.29 -14.43
N ASP A 135 -8.38 -26.07 -13.70
CA ASP A 135 -9.48 -25.53 -12.89
C ASP A 135 -8.95 -24.61 -11.77
N LEU A 136 -7.84 -24.98 -11.14
CA LEU A 136 -7.15 -24.13 -10.17
C LEU A 136 -6.64 -22.81 -10.79
N VAL A 137 -6.12 -22.88 -12.02
CA VAL A 137 -5.75 -21.67 -12.79
C VAL A 137 -6.97 -20.80 -13.04
N GLY A 138 -8.08 -21.39 -13.50
CA GLY A 138 -9.34 -20.70 -13.78
C GLY A 138 -9.90 -20.00 -12.54
N ALA A 139 -9.90 -20.68 -11.39
CA ALA A 139 -10.32 -20.08 -10.12
C ALA A 139 -9.44 -18.87 -9.72
N GLY A 140 -8.12 -18.96 -9.92
CA GLY A 140 -7.22 -17.84 -9.68
C GLY A 140 -7.45 -16.65 -10.60
N ILE A 141 -7.64 -16.90 -11.90
CA ILE A 141 -7.93 -15.85 -12.90
C ILE A 141 -9.25 -15.14 -12.59
N LEU A 142 -10.29 -15.90 -12.26
CA LEU A 142 -11.61 -15.36 -11.93
C LEU A 142 -11.56 -14.39 -10.75
N VAL A 143 -10.79 -14.73 -9.70
CA VAL A 143 -10.63 -13.87 -8.53
C VAL A 143 -9.79 -12.63 -8.88
N ALA A 144 -8.72 -12.78 -9.67
CA ALA A 144 -7.84 -11.68 -10.05
C ALA A 144 -8.55 -10.61 -10.90
N GLY A 145 -9.46 -11.01 -11.79
CA GLY A 145 -10.21 -10.10 -12.65
C GLY A 145 -11.22 -9.21 -11.91
N ASN A 146 -11.51 -9.50 -10.63
CA ASN A 146 -12.63 -8.91 -9.90
C ASN A 146 -12.23 -7.95 -8.77
N PHE A 147 -10.94 -7.76 -8.47
CA PHE A 147 -10.52 -6.94 -7.32
C PHE A 147 -9.32 -6.03 -7.62
N GLN A 148 -9.56 -4.72 -7.54
CA GLN A 148 -8.53 -3.71 -7.28
C GLN A 148 -9.08 -2.76 -6.21
N ILE A 149 -8.46 -2.72 -5.03
CA ILE A 149 -8.81 -1.78 -3.95
C ILE A 149 -7.68 -0.75 -3.87
N GLU A 150 -7.95 0.45 -4.35
CA GLU A 150 -7.06 1.59 -4.24
C GLU A 150 -7.70 2.61 -3.30
N VAL A 151 -7.06 2.88 -2.16
CA VAL A 151 -7.55 3.85 -1.18
C VAL A 151 -6.70 5.11 -1.27
N ILE A 152 -7.20 6.11 -2.00
CA ILE A 152 -6.54 7.41 -2.14
C ILE A 152 -7.18 8.40 -1.17
N PHE A 153 -6.40 8.86 -0.19
CA PHE A 153 -6.79 9.99 0.66
C PHE A 153 -6.24 11.29 0.05
N CYS A 154 -7.09 12.01 -0.68
CA CYS A 154 -6.77 13.38 -1.11
C CYS A 154 -7.51 14.36 -0.20
N LYS A 155 -6.80 15.34 0.37
CA LYS A 155 -7.48 16.45 1.05
C LYS A 155 -8.29 17.19 -0.02
N PRO A 156 -9.60 17.42 0.14
CA PRO A 156 -10.33 18.24 -0.81
C PRO A 156 -9.64 19.61 -0.87
N ALA A 157 -9.43 20.12 -2.08
CA ALA A 157 -8.95 21.48 -2.28
C ALA A 157 -10.03 22.41 -1.70
N VAL A 158 -9.85 22.85 -0.46
CA VAL A 158 -10.66 23.92 0.10
C VAL A 158 -10.17 25.18 -0.58
N VAL A 159 -10.94 25.66 -1.55
CA VAL A 159 -10.82 27.01 -2.10
C VAL A 159 -11.28 27.95 -0.99
N THR A 160 -10.33 28.49 -0.22
CA THR A 160 -10.53 29.68 0.62
C THR A 160 -9.77 30.83 0.00
#